data_AF-A0ABD4XGN7-F1
#
_entry.id   AF-A0ABD4XGN7-F1
#
_cell.length_a   1.000
_cell.length_b   1.000
_cell.length_c   1.000
_cell.angle_alpha   90.00
_cell.angle_beta   90.00
_cell.angle_gamma   90.00
#
_symmetry.space_group_name_H-M   'P 1'
#
loop_
_entity.id
_entity.type
_entity.pdbx_description
1 polymer ?
#
loop_
_entity_poly.entity_id
_entity_poly.type
_entity_poly.pdbx_seq_one_letter_code
_entity_poly.pdbx_strand_id
1 'polypeptide(L)'
;MSHNTADAAVPPALGFSEQEIATIDAAAAILRRHVRATTALHSWDRLTDYLALTAVRERVETFRVLLLDRKNKLIRDIPFASLGEGFARNSITCTAPSKTFNLPGVQCANLFIPDARLRAEFRRQYDRNMFPLLNVMGMVACEAAYTHGTPWLEGLLSYVCANHAHFARSVHGMEAGLVVSPADSLYLA
;
A
#
# COMPACT_ATOMS: atom_id res chain seq x y z
N MET A 1 19.41 26.86 -11.86
CA MET A 1 18.86 26.61 -13.20
C MET A 1 17.52 25.95 -13.02
N SER A 2 16.45 26.58 -13.52
CA SER A 2 15.07 26.13 -13.35
C SER A 2 14.85 24.82 -14.11
N HIS A 3 14.47 23.76 -13.40
CA HIS A 3 13.92 22.58 -14.07
C HIS A 3 12.49 22.89 -14.46
N ASN A 4 12.33 23.26 -15.74
CA ASN A 4 11.07 23.28 -16.45
C ASN A 4 10.50 21.85 -16.44
N THR A 5 9.52 21.59 -15.57
CA THR A 5 8.64 20.43 -15.67
C THR A 5 7.71 20.65 -16.86
N ALA A 6 8.25 20.51 -18.06
CA ALA A 6 7.43 20.44 -19.26
C ALA A 6 6.50 19.23 -19.12
N ASP A 7 5.20 19.51 -19.18
CA ASP A 7 4.10 18.56 -19.30
C ASP A 7 4.51 17.39 -20.20
N ALA A 8 4.83 16.25 -19.60
CA ALA A 8 4.88 15.00 -20.31
C ALA A 8 3.43 14.63 -20.60
N ALA A 9 2.96 15.01 -21.80
CA ALA A 9 1.62 14.71 -22.28
C ALA A 9 1.25 13.25 -21.99
N VAL A 10 0.16 13.09 -21.23
CA VAL A 10 -0.45 11.79 -20.93
C VAL A 10 -0.77 11.12 -22.28
N PRO A 11 -0.30 9.88 -22.53
CA PRO A 11 -0.65 9.21 -23.77
C PRO A 11 -2.17 9.09 -23.88
N PRO A 12 -2.78 9.34 -25.07
CA PRO A 12 -4.22 9.32 -25.21
C PRO A 12 -4.77 7.96 -24.76
N ALA A 13 -5.69 7.99 -23.80
CA ALA A 13 -6.36 6.79 -23.33
C ALA A 13 -7.21 6.19 -24.46
N LEU A 14 -7.17 4.86 -24.56
CA LEU A 14 -7.94 4.03 -25.48
C LEU A 14 -9.34 4.59 -25.82
N GLY A 15 -9.55 5.05 -27.06
CA GLY A 15 -10.88 5.09 -27.70
C GLY A 15 -11.89 6.17 -27.27
N PHE A 16 -11.53 7.12 -26.38
CA PHE A 16 -12.46 8.18 -25.92
C PHE A 16 -12.22 9.52 -26.63
N SER A 17 -13.29 10.30 -26.83
CA SER A 17 -13.27 11.67 -27.37
C SER A 17 -12.71 12.69 -26.37
N GLU A 18 -12.30 13.87 -26.85
CA GLU A 18 -11.78 14.94 -25.99
C GLU A 18 -12.79 15.42 -24.93
N GLN A 19 -14.08 15.46 -25.26
CA GLN A 19 -15.13 15.81 -24.31
C GLN A 19 -15.35 14.74 -23.24
N GLU A 20 -15.30 13.46 -23.61
CA GLU A 20 -15.37 12.35 -22.65
C GLU A 20 -14.17 12.37 -21.71
N ILE A 21 -12.98 12.64 -22.24
CA ILE A 21 -11.74 12.82 -21.47
C ILE A 21 -11.89 13.96 -20.45
N ALA A 22 -12.34 15.14 -20.87
CA ALA A 22 -12.52 16.28 -19.97
C ALA A 22 -13.54 15.99 -18.86
N THR A 23 -14.58 15.23 -19.19
CA THR A 23 -15.62 14.80 -18.23
C THR A 23 -15.06 13.82 -17.20
N ILE A 24 -14.27 12.84 -17.64
CA ILE A 24 -13.58 11.87 -16.78
C ILE A 24 -12.61 12.59 -15.83
N ASP A 25 -11.85 13.57 -16.34
CA ASP A 25 -10.89 14.35 -15.54
C ASP A 25 -11.59 15.17 -14.44
N ALA A 26 -12.68 15.86 -14.79
CA ALA A 26 -13.46 16.61 -13.83
C ALA A 26 -14.05 15.69 -12.73
N ALA A 27 -14.57 14.53 -13.11
CA ALA A 27 -15.10 13.54 -12.18
C ALA A 27 -14.02 13.00 -11.24
N ALA A 28 -12.84 12.66 -11.77
CA ALA A 28 -11.70 12.21 -10.98
C ALA A 28 -11.21 13.27 -9.98
N ALA A 29 -11.14 14.54 -10.40
CA ALA A 29 -10.75 15.65 -9.52
C ALA A 29 -11.75 15.86 -8.36
N ILE A 30 -13.05 15.78 -8.66
CA ILE A 30 -14.11 15.88 -7.65
C ILE A 30 -14.03 14.72 -6.67
N LEU A 31 -13.89 13.49 -7.17
CA LEU A 31 -13.78 12.29 -6.33
C LEU A 31 -12.51 12.33 -5.48
N ARG A 32 -11.36 12.73 -6.02
CA ARG A 32 -10.12 12.92 -5.22
C ARG A 32 -10.30 13.92 -4.10
N ARG A 33 -10.93 15.07 -4.38
CA ARG A 33 -11.21 16.06 -3.34
C ARG A 33 -12.12 15.47 -2.26
N HIS A 34 -13.11 14.68 -2.65
CA HIS A 34 -14.01 13.99 -1.72
C HIS A 34 -13.28 12.92 -0.90
N VAL A 35 -12.49 12.04 -1.54
CA VAL A 35 -11.69 11.00 -0.86
C VAL A 35 -10.69 11.63 0.10
N ARG A 36 -9.97 12.68 -0.30
CA ARG A 36 -9.02 13.38 0.58
C ARG A 36 -9.70 14.09 1.76
N ALA A 37 -10.94 14.53 1.58
CA ALA A 37 -11.73 15.15 2.63
C ALA A 37 -12.48 14.12 3.52
N THR A 38 -12.45 12.83 3.16
CA THR A 38 -13.19 11.78 3.86
C THR A 38 -12.22 10.79 4.48
N THR A 39 -12.24 10.66 5.80
CA THR A 39 -11.30 9.82 6.55
C THR A 39 -11.46 8.32 6.30
N ALA A 40 -12.64 7.89 5.81
CA ALA A 40 -12.92 6.51 5.41
C ALA A 40 -14.00 6.43 4.31
N LEU A 41 -13.77 5.63 3.27
CA LEU A 41 -14.79 5.34 2.26
C LEU A 41 -15.71 4.22 2.77
N HIS A 42 -17.00 4.53 2.94
CA HIS A 42 -18.00 3.59 3.45
C HIS A 42 -18.78 2.82 2.37
N SER A 43 -18.43 2.98 1.09
CA SER A 43 -19.11 2.35 -0.04
C SER A 43 -18.09 1.68 -0.96
N TRP A 44 -18.33 0.40 -1.24
CA TRP A 44 -17.53 -0.38 -2.17
C TRP A 44 -17.56 0.21 -3.58
N ASP A 45 -18.76 0.59 -4.05
CA ASP A 45 -18.95 1.21 -5.37
C ASP A 45 -18.15 2.51 -5.50
N ARG A 46 -18.16 3.37 -4.47
CA ARG A 46 -17.37 4.61 -4.48
C ARG A 46 -15.86 4.37 -4.50
N LEU A 47 -15.39 3.33 -3.80
CA LEU A 47 -13.98 2.95 -3.83
C LEU A 47 -13.63 2.41 -5.22
N THR A 48 -14.43 1.52 -5.80
CA THR A 48 -14.16 0.96 -7.13
C THR A 48 -14.26 2.02 -8.22
N ASP A 49 -15.20 2.96 -8.14
CA ASP A 49 -15.35 4.08 -9.08
C ASP A 49 -14.14 5.02 -8.99
N TYR A 50 -13.73 5.39 -7.77
CA TYR A 50 -12.52 6.19 -7.54
C TYR A 50 -11.28 5.50 -8.13
N LEU A 51 -11.10 4.21 -7.81
CA LEU A 51 -9.94 3.45 -8.27
C LEU A 51 -9.97 3.25 -9.78
N ALA A 52 -11.12 2.97 -10.38
CA ALA A 52 -11.26 2.81 -11.83
C ALA A 52 -10.95 4.10 -12.59
N LEU A 53 -11.44 5.25 -12.10
CA LEU A 53 -11.17 6.55 -12.71
C LEU A 53 -9.71 6.99 -12.54
N THR A 54 -9.08 6.64 -11.41
CA THR A 54 -7.69 7.03 -11.11
C THR A 54 -6.67 6.11 -11.79
N ALA A 55 -6.97 4.80 -11.89
CA ALA A 55 -6.12 3.80 -12.54
C ALA A 55 -5.93 4.06 -14.05
N VAL A 56 -6.85 4.75 -14.69
CA VAL A 56 -6.79 5.07 -16.13
C VAL A 56 -5.77 6.19 -16.45
N ARG A 57 -5.40 7.03 -15.48
CA ARG A 57 -4.57 8.23 -15.76
C ARG A 57 -3.32 8.40 -14.91
N GLU A 58 -3.26 7.88 -13.69
CA GLU A 58 -2.06 8.04 -12.86
C GLU A 58 -1.05 6.91 -13.07
N ARG A 59 0.23 7.28 -13.20
CA ARG A 59 1.34 6.35 -13.43
C ARG A 59 1.74 5.56 -12.18
N VAL A 60 1.54 6.13 -10.98
CA VAL A 60 1.84 5.50 -9.68
C VAL A 60 0.90 6.09 -8.62
N GLU A 61 0.07 5.23 -8.02
CA GLU A 61 -0.72 5.52 -6.82
C GLU A 61 -0.52 4.35 -5.84
N THR A 62 -0.29 4.65 -4.56
CA THR A 62 -0.04 3.61 -3.53
C THR A 62 -1.22 3.55 -2.59
N PHE A 63 -2.07 2.52 -2.73
CA PHE A 63 -3.18 2.26 -1.83
C PHE A 63 -3.01 0.91 -1.12
N ARG A 64 -3.31 0.89 0.18
CA ARG A 64 -3.57 -0.33 0.93
C ARG A 64 -5.06 -0.38 1.23
N VAL A 65 -5.72 -1.47 0.85
CA VAL A 65 -7.17 -1.62 1.04
C VAL A 65 -7.40 -2.34 2.36
N LEU A 66 -7.89 -1.58 3.34
CA LEU A 66 -8.23 -2.10 4.66
C LEU A 66 -9.75 -2.30 4.72
N LEU A 67 -10.19 -3.54 4.99
CA LEU A 67 -11.58 -3.81 5.32
C LEU A 67 -11.77 -3.62 6.82
N LEU A 68 -12.59 -2.64 7.22
CA LEU A 68 -12.89 -2.35 8.62
C LEU A 68 -14.34 -2.75 8.97
N ASP A 69 -14.60 -3.08 10.24
CA ASP A 69 -15.96 -3.28 10.74
C ASP A 69 -16.65 -1.95 11.09
N ARG A 70 -17.90 -2.00 11.56
CA ARG A 70 -18.67 -0.80 11.97
C ARG A 70 -18.05 -0.02 13.14
N LYS A 71 -17.04 -0.57 13.82
CA LYS A 71 -16.26 0.06 14.90
C LYS A 71 -14.88 0.50 14.43
N ASN A 72 -14.62 0.53 13.12
CA ASN A 72 -13.33 0.82 12.48
C ASN A 72 -12.22 -0.20 12.79
N LYS A 73 -12.56 -1.40 13.26
CA LYS A 73 -11.56 -2.44 13.52
C LYS A 73 -11.18 -3.17 12.24
N LEU A 74 -9.88 -3.37 12.01
CA LEU A 74 -9.38 -4.10 10.84
C LEU A 74 -9.89 -5.57 10.82
N ILE A 75 -10.70 -5.88 9.81
CA ILE A 75 -11.20 -7.23 9.52
C ILE A 75 -10.20 -7.97 8.61
N ARG A 76 -9.66 -7.30 7.59
CA ARG A 76 -8.75 -7.91 6.61
C ARG A 76 -7.90 -6.87 5.88
N ASP A 77 -6.61 -7.15 5.71
CA ASP A 77 -5.72 -6.45 4.78
C ASP A 77 -5.76 -7.19 3.43
N ILE A 78 -6.25 -6.53 2.38
CA ILE A 78 -6.36 -7.11 1.04
C ILE A 78 -5.36 -6.42 0.11
N PRO A 79 -4.44 -7.17 -0.54
CA PRO A 79 -3.60 -6.61 -1.58
C PRO A 79 -4.44 -5.95 -2.67
N PHE A 80 -4.11 -4.73 -3.06
CA PHE A 80 -4.81 -4.01 -4.13
C PHE A 80 -4.92 -4.83 -5.43
N ALA A 81 -3.84 -5.56 -5.77
CA ALA A 81 -3.81 -6.44 -6.93
C ALA A 81 -4.85 -7.58 -6.90
N SER A 82 -5.34 -8.00 -5.72
CA SER A 82 -6.34 -9.07 -5.62
C SER A 82 -7.79 -8.59 -5.80
N LEU A 83 -8.01 -7.29 -6.07
CA LEU A 83 -9.35 -6.75 -6.32
C LEU A 83 -9.91 -7.12 -7.70
N GLY A 84 -9.07 -7.57 -8.63
CA GLY A 84 -9.47 -7.97 -9.97
C GLY A 84 -8.35 -7.76 -11.00
N GLU A 85 -8.51 -8.33 -12.19
CA GLU A 85 -7.47 -8.33 -13.22
C GLU A 85 -7.04 -6.92 -13.66
N GLY A 86 -8.00 -5.99 -13.80
CA GLY A 86 -7.69 -4.59 -14.13
C GLY A 86 -6.79 -3.90 -13.10
N PHE A 87 -7.05 -4.12 -11.80
CA PHE A 87 -6.23 -3.60 -10.71
C PHE A 87 -4.87 -4.29 -10.63
N ALA A 88 -4.84 -5.61 -10.79
CA ALA A 88 -3.61 -6.39 -10.84
C ALA A 88 -2.66 -5.89 -11.94
N ARG A 89 -3.19 -5.68 -13.15
CA ARG A 89 -2.43 -5.20 -14.31
C ARG A 89 -1.96 -3.75 -14.19
N ASN A 90 -2.55 -2.96 -13.30
CA ASN A 90 -2.16 -1.58 -13.05
C ASN A 90 -1.49 -1.39 -11.68
N SER A 91 -0.77 -2.41 -11.18
CA SER A 91 -0.14 -2.34 -9.87
C SER A 91 1.25 -2.96 -9.84
N ILE A 92 2.06 -2.46 -8.90
CA ILE A 92 3.32 -3.06 -8.46
C ILE A 92 3.16 -3.31 -6.96
N THR A 93 3.02 -4.58 -6.56
CA THR A 93 2.88 -4.92 -5.13
C THR A 93 4.24 -5.21 -4.54
N CYS A 94 4.65 -4.42 -3.56
CA CYS A 94 5.91 -4.57 -2.84
C CYS A 94 5.69 -5.18 -1.46
N THR A 95 6.38 -6.28 -1.16
CA THR A 95 6.37 -6.93 0.16
C THR A 95 7.80 -7.12 0.66
N ALA A 96 7.98 -7.26 1.97
CA ALA A 96 9.29 -7.58 2.55
C ALA A 96 9.12 -8.23 3.92
N PRO A 97 10.02 -9.14 4.34
CA PRO A 97 10.01 -9.69 5.68
C PRO A 97 10.54 -8.69 6.73
N SER A 98 11.09 -7.55 6.31
CA SER A 98 11.89 -6.63 7.15
C SER A 98 11.19 -6.16 8.43
N LYS A 99 9.93 -5.71 8.34
CA LYS A 99 9.19 -5.24 9.52
C LYS A 99 8.63 -6.40 10.33
N THR A 100 8.00 -7.35 9.64
CA THR A 100 7.33 -8.49 10.25
C THR A 100 8.29 -9.31 11.09
N PHE A 101 9.49 -9.59 10.57
CA PHE A 101 10.50 -10.45 11.20
C PHE A 101 11.70 -9.69 11.78
N ASN A 102 11.62 -8.35 11.84
CA ASN A 102 12.72 -7.50 12.31
C ASN A 102 14.05 -7.75 11.55
N LEU A 103 13.98 -7.80 10.23
CA LEU A 103 15.11 -8.05 9.30
C LEU A 103 15.45 -6.84 8.39
N PRO A 104 15.48 -5.58 8.87
CA PRO A 104 15.74 -4.44 8.00
C PRO A 104 17.16 -4.43 7.40
N GLY A 105 18.15 -4.96 8.13
CA GLY A 105 19.55 -4.99 7.69
C GLY A 105 19.86 -6.01 6.59
N VAL A 106 18.94 -6.94 6.31
CA VAL A 106 19.17 -8.03 5.34
C VAL A 106 18.77 -7.64 3.91
N GLN A 107 18.11 -6.48 3.74
CA GLN A 107 17.87 -5.82 2.45
C GLN A 107 17.22 -6.72 1.38
N CYS A 108 16.15 -7.43 1.74
CA CYS A 108 15.37 -8.27 0.84
C CYS A 108 13.92 -7.79 0.73
N ALA A 109 13.42 -7.64 -0.49
CA ALA A 109 12.03 -7.29 -0.81
C ALA A 109 11.57 -8.07 -2.05
N ASN A 110 10.27 -8.33 -2.13
CA ASN A 110 9.64 -9.05 -3.24
C ASN A 110 8.69 -8.11 -3.97
N LEU A 111 8.76 -8.14 -5.31
CA LEU A 111 7.88 -7.37 -6.18
C LEU A 111 7.00 -8.30 -7.00
N PHE A 112 5.69 -8.10 -6.94
CA PHE A 112 4.72 -8.77 -7.79
C PHE A 112 4.20 -7.76 -8.81
N ILE A 113 4.53 -7.99 -10.10
CA ILE A 113 4.16 -7.12 -11.22
C ILE A 113 3.51 -7.97 -12.31
N PRO A 114 2.17 -8.13 -12.31
CA PRO A 114 1.47 -8.99 -13.26
C PRO A 114 1.62 -8.52 -14.72
N ASP A 115 1.49 -7.22 -14.97
CA ASP A 115 1.58 -6.67 -16.33
C ASP A 115 3.01 -6.70 -16.88
N ALA A 116 3.18 -7.35 -18.02
CA ALA A 116 4.48 -7.59 -18.64
C ALA A 116 5.17 -6.29 -19.09
N ARG A 117 4.41 -5.29 -19.53
CA ARG A 117 4.96 -4.00 -19.98
C ARG A 117 5.49 -3.20 -18.79
N LEU A 118 4.73 -3.13 -17.70
CA LEU A 118 5.18 -2.50 -16.46
C LEU A 118 6.39 -3.22 -15.85
N ARG A 119 6.38 -4.56 -15.85
CA ARG A 119 7.51 -5.36 -15.37
C ARG A 119 8.78 -5.12 -16.18
N ALA A 120 8.67 -4.99 -17.50
CA ALA A 120 9.80 -4.66 -18.37
C ALA A 120 10.33 -3.23 -18.14
N GLU A 121 9.44 -2.25 -17.97
CA GLU A 121 9.85 -0.87 -17.64
C GLU A 121 10.55 -0.80 -16.28
N PHE A 122 9.98 -1.45 -15.26
CA PHE A 122 10.62 -1.53 -13.95
C PHE A 122 12.03 -2.12 -14.05
N ARG A 123 12.20 -3.24 -14.78
CA ARG A 123 13.50 -3.88 -14.96
C ARG A 123 14.51 -2.97 -15.66
N ARG A 124 14.09 -2.23 -16.71
CA ARG A 124 14.94 -1.21 -17.36
C ARG A 124 15.43 -0.16 -16.37
N GLN A 125 14.54 0.37 -15.53
CA GLN A 125 14.93 1.37 -14.53
C GLN A 125 15.82 0.77 -13.44
N TYR A 126 15.53 -0.46 -13.00
CA TYR A 126 16.33 -1.17 -12.02
C TYR A 126 17.77 -1.39 -12.51
N ASP A 127 17.94 -1.88 -13.73
CA ASP A 127 19.25 -2.14 -14.35
C ASP A 127 20.05 -0.84 -14.54
N ARG A 128 19.38 0.27 -14.91
CA ARG A 128 20.01 1.59 -15.06
C ARG A 128 20.55 2.17 -13.75
N ASN A 129 19.92 1.86 -12.63
CA ASN A 129 20.32 2.39 -11.32
C ASN A 129 21.44 1.59 -10.66
N MET A 130 21.98 0.55 -11.33
CA MET A 130 23.03 -0.34 -10.81
C MET A 130 22.78 -0.78 -9.35
N PHE A 131 21.52 -1.06 -9.02
CA PHE A 131 21.20 -1.55 -7.69
C PHE A 131 21.86 -2.93 -7.54
N PRO A 132 22.75 -3.13 -6.54
CA PRO A 132 23.46 -4.40 -6.42
C PRO A 132 22.45 -5.55 -6.20
N LEU A 133 22.82 -6.71 -6.74
CA LEU A 133 22.11 -7.97 -6.56
C LEU A 133 21.74 -8.21 -5.08
N LEU A 134 20.57 -8.82 -4.87
CA LEU A 134 20.15 -9.31 -3.55
C LEU A 134 21.28 -10.11 -2.91
N ASN A 135 21.63 -9.79 -1.67
CA ASN A 135 22.65 -10.56 -0.96
C ASN A 135 22.10 -11.94 -0.57
N VAL A 136 22.98 -12.95 -0.53
CA VAL A 136 22.60 -14.36 -0.24
C VAL A 136 21.93 -14.50 1.12
N MET A 137 22.40 -13.76 2.11
CA MET A 137 21.79 -13.75 3.45
C MET A 137 20.34 -13.25 3.39
N GLY A 138 20.05 -12.24 2.57
CA GLY A 138 18.73 -11.70 2.32
C GLY A 138 17.78 -12.72 1.72
N MET A 139 18.24 -13.47 0.73
CA MET A 139 17.44 -14.54 0.11
C MET A 139 17.12 -15.64 1.13
N VAL A 140 18.14 -16.16 1.82
CA VAL A 140 17.96 -17.25 2.81
C VAL A 140 17.09 -16.81 3.99
N ALA A 141 17.30 -15.60 4.51
CA ALA A 141 16.50 -15.08 5.62
C ALA A 141 15.04 -14.85 5.21
N CYS A 142 14.79 -14.36 3.98
CA CYS A 142 13.44 -14.19 3.45
C CYS A 142 12.71 -15.52 3.29
N GLU A 143 13.38 -16.53 2.72
CA GLU A 143 12.84 -17.87 2.59
C GLU A 143 12.54 -18.49 3.95
N ALA A 144 13.50 -18.44 4.89
CA ALA A 144 13.29 -18.98 6.24
C ALA A 144 12.13 -18.27 6.96
N ALA A 145 12.03 -16.95 6.82
CA ALA A 145 10.96 -16.16 7.42
C ALA A 145 9.58 -16.57 6.89
N TYR A 146 9.42 -16.73 5.57
CA TYR A 146 8.12 -17.09 5.00
C TYR A 146 7.77 -18.57 5.11
N THR A 147 8.76 -19.46 5.13
CA THR A 147 8.53 -20.91 5.23
C THR A 147 8.32 -21.35 6.68
N HIS A 148 9.03 -20.74 7.64
CA HIS A 148 9.10 -21.23 9.02
C HIS A 148 8.75 -20.19 10.08
N GLY A 149 8.54 -18.93 9.70
CA GLY A 149 8.37 -17.83 10.65
C GLY A 149 7.01 -17.75 11.34
N THR A 150 5.98 -18.47 10.87
CA THR A 150 4.61 -18.37 11.38
C THR A 150 4.49 -18.53 12.90
N PRO A 151 5.07 -19.56 13.55
CA PRO A 151 4.93 -19.72 15.00
C PRO A 151 5.54 -18.56 15.80
N TRP A 152 6.67 -18.03 15.33
CA TRP A 152 7.30 -16.86 15.93
C TRP A 152 6.44 -15.60 15.74
N LEU A 153 5.85 -15.43 14.56
CA LEU A 153 5.01 -14.27 14.25
C LEU A 153 3.72 -14.27 15.09
N GLU A 154 3.07 -15.41 15.25
CA GLU A 154 1.87 -15.53 16.10
C GLU A 154 2.19 -15.19 17.56
N GLY A 155 3.32 -15.68 18.09
CA GLY A 155 3.81 -15.31 19.41
C GLY A 155 4.09 -13.81 19.54
N LEU A 156 4.77 -13.22 18.55
CA LEU A 156 5.05 -11.79 18.53
C LEU A 156 3.78 -10.95 18.50
N LEU A 157 2.79 -11.31 17.68
CA LEU A 157 1.52 -10.59 17.59
C LEU A 157 0.79 -10.58 18.93
N SER A 158 0.73 -11.73 19.62
CA SER A 158 0.16 -11.79 20.97
C SER A 158 0.89 -10.87 21.94
N TYR A 159 2.22 -10.83 21.88
CA TYR A 159 3.04 -9.97 22.73
C TYR A 159 2.84 -8.48 22.45
N VAL A 160 2.81 -8.08 21.18
CA VAL A 160 2.56 -6.69 20.76
C VAL A 160 1.17 -6.24 21.18
N CYS A 161 0.13 -7.06 20.98
CA CYS A 161 -1.22 -6.76 21.43
C CYS A 161 -1.29 -6.58 22.96
N ALA A 162 -0.59 -7.42 23.72
CA ALA A 162 -0.51 -7.28 25.17
C ALA A 162 0.20 -5.98 25.59
N ASN A 163 1.27 -5.59 24.88
CA ASN A 163 1.98 -4.34 25.12
C ASN A 163 1.14 -3.11 24.80
N HIS A 164 0.40 -3.10 23.69
CA HIS A 164 -0.52 -2.02 23.35
C HIS A 164 -1.58 -1.85 24.45
N ALA A 165 -2.15 -2.97 24.92
CA ALA A 165 -3.13 -2.94 26.00
C ALA A 165 -2.52 -2.48 27.34
N HIS A 166 -1.27 -2.89 27.63
CA HIS A 166 -0.54 -2.44 28.81
C HIS A 166 -0.27 -0.93 28.76
N PHE A 167 0.26 -0.43 27.64
CA PHE A 167 0.53 0.99 27.44
C PHE A 167 -0.73 1.85 27.60
N ALA A 168 -1.84 1.46 26.95
CA ALA A 168 -3.11 2.18 27.08
C ALA A 168 -3.58 2.26 28.53
N ARG A 169 -3.56 1.13 29.27
CA ARG A 169 -3.91 1.10 30.69
C ARG A 169 -2.99 2.00 31.53
N SER A 170 -1.69 1.97 31.28
CA SER A 170 -0.73 2.78 32.02
C SER A 170 -0.97 4.27 31.80
N VAL A 171 -1.19 4.71 30.55
CA VAL A 171 -1.46 6.13 30.25
C VAL A 171 -2.80 6.57 30.85
N HIS A 172 -3.86 5.77 30.73
CA HIS A 172 -5.16 6.10 31.30
C HIS A 172 -5.12 6.17 32.84
N GLY A 173 -4.31 5.32 33.48
CA GLY A 173 -4.12 5.31 34.93
C GLY A 173 -3.30 6.47 35.49
N MET A 174 -2.62 7.27 34.64
CA MET A 174 -1.89 8.47 35.07
C MET A 174 -2.80 9.67 35.34
N GLU A 175 -4.10 9.59 34.97
CA GLU A 175 -5.08 10.68 35.08
C GLU A 175 -4.63 12.02 34.44
N ALA A 176 -3.67 11.95 33.50
CA ALA A 176 -3.08 13.11 32.84
C ALA A 176 -3.96 13.71 31.72
N GLY A 177 -5.21 13.28 31.59
CA GLY A 177 -6.12 13.68 30.51
C GLY A 177 -5.73 13.17 29.11
N LEU A 178 -4.77 12.24 29.02
CA LEU A 178 -4.32 11.64 27.76
C LEU A 178 -5.17 10.42 27.38
N VAL A 179 -5.52 10.31 26.11
CA VAL A 179 -6.29 9.17 25.57
C VAL A 179 -5.45 8.46 24.52
N VAL A 180 -5.18 7.18 24.75
CA VAL A 180 -4.54 6.29 23.77
C VAL A 180 -5.61 5.73 22.82
N SER A 181 -5.41 5.95 21.52
CA SER A 181 -6.26 5.38 20.47
C SER A 181 -5.97 3.89 20.27
N PRO A 182 -6.98 3.05 19.95
CA PRO A 182 -6.75 1.66 19.58
C PRO A 182 -5.80 1.55 18.38
N ALA A 183 -4.78 0.69 18.49
CA ALA A 183 -3.86 0.38 17.41
C ALA A 183 -4.18 -1.00 16.84
N ASP A 184 -4.84 -1.01 15.67
CA ASP A 184 -5.31 -2.24 14.99
C ASP A 184 -4.27 -2.86 14.05
N SER A 185 -3.09 -2.24 13.91
CA SER A 185 -2.00 -2.75 13.10
C SER A 185 -0.67 -2.16 13.54
N LEU A 186 0.42 -2.77 13.06
CA LEU A 186 1.80 -2.40 13.42
C LEU A 186 2.06 -2.53 14.93
N TYR A 187 3.24 -2.10 15.36
CA TYR A 187 3.74 -2.23 16.73
C TYR A 187 4.08 -0.87 17.36
N LEU A 188 3.55 0.22 16.79
CA LEU A 188 3.69 1.58 17.33
C LEU A 188 2.52 1.84 18.28
N ALA A 189 2.84 2.38 19.46
CA ALA A 189 1.89 2.71 20.53
C ALA A 189 2.06 4.17 20.94
#